data_AF-F8QCD2-F1
#
_entry.id   AF-F8QCD2-F1
#
_cell.length_a   1.000
_cell.length_b   1.000
_cell.length_c   1.000
_cell.angle_alpha   90.00
_cell.angle_beta   90.00
_cell.angle_gamma   90.00
#
_symmetry.space_group_name_H-M   'P 1'
#
loop_
_entity.id
_entity.type
_entity.pdbx_description
1 polymer ?
#
loop_
_entity_poly.entity_id
_entity_poly.type
_entity_poly.pdbx_seq_one_letter_code
_entity_poly.pdbx_strand_id
1 'polypeptide(L)'
;MAAESYGGHYIPIFASEVFDQNARLRELKYAEINLTSIMIGNGLTDYYSLWPSYVDFQCSLHPFQSISACIRMKQAVPRCQKWTRESCIDQFDKMNCQAARDFCDTELEGPFDATGLNPYDIRIPCEGNVTETLCYPVIANVVKYLNRQDVRETIGIDAKVQSFKPCSDEVGDAFSATLDVYHETYTHAYRTAFRA
;
A
#
# COMPACT_ATOMS: atom_id res chain seq x y z
N MET A 1 -11.29 -13.30 2.66
CA MET A 1 -9.87 -12.87 2.75
C MET A 1 -9.80 -11.54 3.47
N ALA A 2 -8.70 -11.21 4.14
CA ALA A 2 -8.53 -9.92 4.80
C ALA A 2 -7.09 -9.42 4.62
N ALA A 3 -6.89 -8.11 4.44
CA ALA A 3 -5.58 -7.49 4.42
C ALA A 3 -5.63 -6.00 4.78
N GLU A 4 -4.45 -5.37 4.89
CA GLU A 4 -4.29 -3.96 5.22
C GLU A 4 -3.24 -3.27 4.34
N SER A 5 -3.20 -1.94 4.34
CA SER A 5 -2.18 -1.17 3.62
C SER A 5 -2.14 -1.54 2.13
N TYR A 6 -0.99 -1.94 1.56
CA TYR A 6 -0.87 -2.42 0.18
C TYR A 6 -1.71 -3.69 -0.11
N GLY A 7 -2.18 -4.38 0.93
CA GLY A 7 -3.22 -5.40 0.82
C GLY A 7 -4.53 -4.89 0.20
N GLY A 8 -4.78 -3.59 0.22
CA GLY A 8 -5.84 -2.94 -0.53
C GLY A 8 -5.67 -3.03 -2.06
N HIS A 9 -4.45 -3.25 -2.53
CA HIS A 9 -4.11 -3.53 -3.92
C HIS A 9 -4.21 -5.04 -4.22
N TYR A 10 -3.68 -5.89 -3.33
CA TYR A 10 -3.66 -7.34 -3.50
C TYR A 10 -5.04 -7.99 -3.45
N ILE A 11 -5.83 -7.69 -2.42
CA ILE A 11 -7.05 -8.44 -2.12
C ILE A 11 -8.12 -8.33 -3.20
N PRO A 12 -8.37 -7.16 -3.81
CA PRO A 12 -9.28 -7.09 -4.96
C PRO A 12 -8.87 -8.00 -6.12
N ILE A 13 -7.57 -8.01 -6.47
CA ILE A 13 -7.04 -8.84 -7.55
C ILE A 13 -7.16 -10.33 -7.19
N PHE A 14 -6.72 -10.73 -5.99
CA PHE A 14 -6.78 -12.13 -5.55
C PHE A 14 -8.21 -12.65 -5.46
N ALA A 15 -9.15 -11.82 -5.02
CA ALA A 15 -10.57 -12.19 -4.99
C ALA A 15 -11.14 -12.39 -6.40
N SER A 16 -10.77 -11.53 -7.35
CA SER A 16 -11.13 -11.70 -8.76
C SER A 16 -10.54 -13.00 -9.34
N GLU A 17 -9.27 -13.29 -9.06
CA GLU A 17 -8.63 -14.52 -9.54
C GLU A 17 -9.31 -15.77 -8.96
N VAL A 18 -9.64 -15.79 -7.67
CA VAL A 18 -10.39 -16.90 -7.06
C VAL A 18 -11.76 -17.07 -7.73
N PHE A 19 -12.46 -15.97 -7.99
CA PHE A 19 -13.76 -16.01 -8.67
C PHE A 19 -13.64 -16.58 -10.09
N ASP A 20 -12.66 -16.11 -10.87
CA ASP A 20 -12.43 -16.57 -12.25
C ASP A 20 -11.99 -18.03 -12.30
N GLN A 21 -11.11 -18.47 -11.38
CA GLN A 21 -10.69 -19.87 -11.31
C GLN A 21 -11.81 -20.79 -10.80
N ASN A 22 -12.73 -20.32 -9.96
CA ASN A 22 -13.88 -21.12 -9.55
C ASN A 22 -14.78 -21.49 -10.74
N ALA A 23 -14.92 -20.61 -11.73
CA ALA A 23 -15.63 -20.95 -12.97
C ALA A 23 -14.96 -22.13 -13.70
N ARG A 24 -13.62 -22.13 -13.78
CA ARG A 24 -12.85 -23.22 -14.38
C ARG A 24 -12.91 -24.52 -13.56
N LEU A 25 -12.82 -24.43 -12.23
CA LEU A 25 -12.94 -25.59 -11.34
C LEU A 25 -14.29 -26.28 -11.51
N ARG A 26 -15.37 -25.50 -11.69
CA ARG A 26 -16.71 -26.01 -11.97
C ARG A 26 -16.79 -26.81 -13.26
N GLU A 27 -16.20 -26.30 -14.35
CA GLU A 27 -16.12 -27.02 -15.63
C GLU A 27 -15.37 -28.35 -15.51
N LEU A 28 -14.28 -28.35 -14.75
CA LEU A 28 -13.44 -29.52 -14.49
C LEU A 28 -14.00 -30.45 -13.41
N LYS A 29 -15.14 -30.11 -12.79
CA LYS A 29 -15.78 -30.86 -11.68
C LYS A 29 -14.88 -31.02 -10.45
N TYR A 30 -14.04 -30.02 -10.19
CA TYR A 30 -13.29 -29.90 -8.94
C TYR A 30 -14.05 -29.06 -7.91
N ALA A 31 -13.67 -29.20 -6.64
CA ALA A 31 -14.22 -28.38 -5.57
C ALA A 31 -13.79 -26.91 -5.73
N GLU A 32 -14.76 -26.00 -5.60
CA GLU A 32 -14.54 -24.55 -5.63
C GLU A 32 -13.95 -24.03 -4.31
N ILE A 33 -13.22 -22.92 -4.38
CA ILE A 33 -12.77 -22.18 -3.21
C ILE A 33 -13.93 -21.30 -2.72
N ASN A 34 -14.43 -21.58 -1.52
CA ASN A 34 -15.55 -20.83 -0.93
C ASN A 34 -15.11 -19.46 -0.38
N LEU A 35 -14.87 -18.50 -1.27
CA LEU A 35 -14.61 -17.11 -0.90
C LEU A 35 -15.92 -16.35 -0.69
N THR A 36 -16.26 -16.05 0.56
CA THR A 36 -17.53 -15.39 0.91
C THR A 36 -17.44 -13.86 0.98
N SER A 37 -16.29 -13.33 1.37
CA SER A 37 -16.09 -11.89 1.56
C SER A 37 -14.62 -11.50 1.54
N ILE A 38 -14.39 -10.20 1.34
CA ILE A 38 -13.09 -9.54 1.53
C ILE A 38 -13.21 -8.42 2.57
N MET A 39 -12.15 -8.21 3.35
CA MET A 39 -12.02 -7.11 4.30
C MET A 39 -10.70 -6.38 4.04
N ILE A 40 -10.76 -5.05 3.94
CA ILE A 40 -9.59 -4.22 3.66
C ILE A 40 -9.53 -3.12 4.73
N GLY A 41 -8.54 -3.19 5.61
CA GLY A 41 -8.28 -2.17 6.64
C GLY A 41 -7.26 -1.16 6.16
N ASN A 42 -7.54 0.15 6.26
CA ASN A 42 -6.59 1.22 5.91
C ASN A 42 -5.85 0.96 4.57
N GLY A 43 -6.58 0.53 3.55
CA GLY A 43 -6.00 -0.01 2.32
C GLY A 43 -5.65 1.04 1.26
N LEU A 44 -4.59 0.75 0.52
CA LEU A 44 -4.19 1.48 -0.68
C LEU A 44 -4.84 0.84 -1.91
N THR A 45 -6.08 1.22 -2.21
CA THR A 45 -6.88 0.62 -3.30
C THR A 45 -7.01 1.52 -4.53
N ASP A 46 -7.09 2.83 -4.33
CA ASP A 46 -7.09 3.85 -5.39
C ASP A 46 -6.16 4.99 -4.98
N TYR A 47 -4.88 4.87 -5.36
CA TYR A 47 -3.86 5.84 -4.97
C TYR A 47 -4.10 7.22 -5.58
N TYR A 48 -4.62 7.26 -6.81
CA TYR A 48 -4.93 8.50 -7.50
C TYR A 48 -5.91 9.38 -6.71
N SER A 49 -6.95 8.78 -6.16
CA SER A 49 -7.98 9.48 -5.40
C SER A 49 -7.58 9.83 -3.97
N LEU A 50 -6.45 9.31 -3.46
CA LEU A 50 -5.99 9.62 -2.11
C LEU A 50 -5.36 11.01 -1.98
N TRP A 51 -4.83 11.58 -3.07
CA TRP A 51 -4.08 12.84 -2.99
C TRP A 51 -4.80 14.00 -2.33
N PRO A 52 -6.05 14.34 -2.69
CA PRO A 52 -6.77 15.42 -2.03
C PRO A 52 -6.99 15.14 -0.55
N SER A 53 -7.33 13.89 -0.21
CA SER A 53 -7.56 13.45 1.16
C SER A 53 -6.31 13.58 2.03
N TYR A 54 -5.13 13.32 1.46
CA TYR A 54 -3.84 13.46 2.15
C TYR A 54 -3.58 14.92 2.56
N VAL A 55 -3.91 15.88 1.68
CA VAL A 55 -3.79 17.31 1.98
C VAL A 55 -4.86 17.77 2.96
N ASP A 56 -6.12 17.35 2.78
CA ASP A 56 -7.20 17.74 3.67
C ASP A 56 -7.00 17.23 5.09
N PHE A 57 -6.48 16.02 5.24
CA PHE A 57 -6.16 15.44 6.54
C PHE A 57 -5.10 16.27 7.29
N GLN A 58 -4.04 16.69 6.59
CA GLN A 58 -2.94 17.46 7.17
C GLN A 58 -3.30 18.93 7.47
N CYS A 59 -4.29 19.49 6.77
CA CYS A 59 -4.51 20.93 6.72
C CYS A 59 -5.90 21.44 7.13
N SER A 60 -6.91 20.57 7.29
CA SER A 60 -8.30 21.01 7.46
C SER A 60 -8.90 20.67 8.83
N LEU A 61 -8.95 19.39 9.22
CA LEU A 61 -9.74 18.96 10.39
C LEU A 61 -9.01 19.22 11.73
N HIS A 62 -7.69 19.01 11.77
CA HIS A 62 -6.81 19.37 12.88
C HIS A 62 -5.41 19.63 12.31
N PRO A 63 -5.15 20.81 11.74
CA PRO A 63 -3.94 21.05 10.97
C PRO A 63 -2.70 20.94 11.87
N PHE A 64 -1.78 20.07 11.46
CA PHE A 64 -0.45 19.94 12.06
C PHE A 64 0.66 20.42 11.12
N GLN A 65 0.28 20.90 9.92
CA GLN A 65 1.17 21.55 8.98
C GLN A 65 1.14 23.08 9.14
N SER A 66 2.24 23.72 8.73
CA SER A 66 2.28 25.19 8.64
C SER A 66 1.33 25.72 7.55
N ILE A 67 0.82 26.95 7.72
CA ILE A 67 -0.06 27.59 6.73
C ILE A 67 0.59 27.63 5.35
N SER A 68 1.89 27.96 5.28
CA SER A 68 2.64 28.01 4.02
C SER A 68 2.77 26.63 3.36
N ALA A 69 3.03 25.58 4.14
CA ALA A 69 3.03 24.20 3.63
C ALA A 69 1.65 23.82 3.08
N CYS A 70 0.58 24.09 3.82
CA CYS A 70 -0.79 23.82 3.38
C CYS A 70 -1.17 24.55 2.09
N ILE A 71 -0.78 25.82 1.94
CA ILE A 71 -1.02 26.58 0.69
C ILE A 71 -0.29 25.90 -0.48
N ARG A 72 0.99 25.54 -0.28
CA ARG A 72 1.81 24.90 -1.31
C ARG A 72 1.22 23.54 -1.73
N MET A 73 0.88 22.69 -0.77
CA MET A 73 0.24 21.38 -1.02
C MET A 73 -1.07 21.54 -1.78
N LYS A 74 -1.96 22.44 -1.35
CA LYS A 74 -3.24 22.70 -2.03
C LYS A 74 -3.06 23.20 -3.46
N GLN A 75 -2.00 23.99 -3.73
CA GLN A 75 -1.66 24.41 -5.09
C GLN A 75 -1.08 23.28 -5.95
N ALA A 76 -0.41 22.31 -5.35
CA ALA A 76 0.17 21.16 -6.06
C ALA A 76 -0.88 20.09 -6.45
N VAL A 77 -1.95 19.92 -5.65
CA VAL A 77 -2.99 18.89 -5.89
C VAL A 77 -3.54 18.88 -7.32
N PRO A 78 -4.00 20.00 -7.92
CA PRO A 78 -4.55 19.98 -9.28
C PRO A 78 -3.53 19.51 -10.32
N ARG A 79 -2.24 19.86 -10.14
CA ARG A 79 -1.17 19.41 -11.02
C ARG A 79 -0.92 17.92 -10.86
N CYS A 80 -0.89 17.42 -9.63
CA CYS A 80 -0.77 15.99 -9.34
C CYS A 80 -1.89 15.18 -9.97
N GLN A 81 -3.14 15.55 -9.70
CA GLN A 81 -4.30 14.85 -10.26
C GLN A 81 -4.35 14.90 -11.79
N LYS A 82 -3.92 16.00 -12.41
CA LYS A 82 -3.90 16.06 -13.87
C LYS A 82 -2.78 15.20 -14.45
N TRP A 83 -1.55 15.39 -13.96
CA TRP A 83 -0.37 14.77 -14.53
C TRP A 83 -0.36 13.25 -14.30
N THR A 84 -0.70 12.79 -13.09
CA THR A 84 -0.85 11.36 -12.79
C THR A 84 -1.95 10.73 -13.65
N ARG A 85 -3.09 11.40 -13.87
CA ARG A 85 -4.15 10.86 -14.74
C ARG A 85 -3.64 10.68 -16.17
N GLU A 86 -3.09 11.73 -16.77
CA GLU A 86 -2.64 11.71 -18.15
C GLU A 86 -1.48 10.72 -18.38
N SER A 87 -0.54 10.63 -17.43
CA SER A 87 0.69 9.85 -17.60
C SER A 87 0.60 8.43 -17.03
N CYS A 88 -0.09 8.22 -15.92
CA CYS A 88 -0.16 6.90 -15.27
C CYS A 88 -1.44 6.14 -15.61
N ILE A 89 -2.59 6.81 -15.65
CA ILE A 89 -3.88 6.11 -15.75
C ILE A 89 -4.33 5.96 -17.19
N ASP A 90 -4.36 7.05 -17.95
CA ASP A 90 -4.97 7.06 -19.28
C ASP A 90 -4.08 6.40 -20.36
N GLN A 91 -2.76 6.58 -20.24
CA GLN A 91 -1.78 6.10 -21.24
C GLN A 91 -0.71 5.16 -20.69
N PHE A 92 -0.45 5.21 -19.38
CA PHE A 92 0.68 4.54 -18.73
C PHE A 92 2.03 4.76 -19.46
N ASP A 93 2.42 6.03 -19.62
CA ASP A 93 3.79 6.38 -19.98
C ASP A 93 4.66 6.27 -18.73
N LYS A 94 5.44 5.19 -18.63
CA LYS A 94 6.27 4.90 -17.45
C LYS A 94 7.18 6.05 -17.04
N MET A 95 7.81 6.73 -17.99
CA MET A 95 8.78 7.79 -17.68
C MET A 95 8.06 9.03 -17.15
N ASN A 96 6.99 9.45 -17.83
CA ASN A 96 6.20 10.59 -17.38
C ASN A 96 5.41 10.30 -16.10
N CYS A 97 4.97 9.05 -15.91
CA CYS A 97 4.29 8.62 -14.70
C CYS A 97 5.24 8.63 -13.49
N GLN A 98 6.48 8.14 -13.64
CA GLN A 98 7.48 8.26 -12.58
C GLN A 98 7.76 9.72 -12.22
N ALA A 99 7.93 10.60 -13.22
CA ALA A 99 8.15 12.02 -12.98
C ALA A 99 6.96 12.70 -12.27
N ALA A 100 5.73 12.31 -12.63
CA ALA A 100 4.52 12.77 -11.95
C ALA A 100 4.48 12.30 -10.49
N ARG A 101 4.78 11.02 -10.24
CA ARG A 101 4.88 10.45 -8.89
C ARG A 101 5.89 11.20 -8.04
N ASP A 102 7.13 11.33 -8.51
CA ASP A 102 8.21 11.97 -7.74
C ASP A 102 7.85 13.41 -7.34
N PHE A 103 7.22 14.15 -8.27
CA PHE A 103 6.70 15.49 -7.99
C PHE A 103 5.62 15.47 -6.90
N CYS A 104 4.67 14.54 -6.98
CA CYS A 104 3.56 14.45 -6.04
C CYS A 104 3.98 13.96 -4.65
N ASP A 105 4.83 12.94 -4.58
CA ASP A 105 5.41 12.44 -3.34
C ASP A 105 6.17 13.59 -2.64
N THR A 106 6.97 14.36 -3.39
CA THR A 106 7.71 15.51 -2.84
C THR A 106 6.79 16.62 -2.31
N GLU A 107 5.75 17.00 -3.06
CA GLU A 107 4.91 18.14 -2.72
C GLU A 107 3.83 17.81 -1.69
N LEU A 108 3.34 16.56 -1.66
CA LEU A 108 2.17 16.16 -0.87
C LEU A 108 2.54 15.28 0.33
N GLU A 109 3.47 14.32 0.16
CA GLU A 109 3.92 13.41 1.23
C GLU A 109 5.13 13.97 2.00
N GLY A 110 6.09 14.57 1.30
CA GLY A 110 7.30 15.15 1.90
C GLY A 110 7.05 16.10 3.10
N PRO A 111 6.03 16.97 3.10
CA PRO A 111 5.68 17.77 4.27
C PRO A 111 5.32 16.92 5.49
N PHE A 112 4.65 15.78 5.32
CA PHE A 112 4.32 14.87 6.41
C PHE A 112 5.59 14.23 6.97
N ASP A 113 6.47 13.72 6.11
CA ASP A 113 7.73 13.08 6.52
C ASP A 113 8.60 14.03 7.35
N ALA A 114 8.62 15.32 6.98
CA ALA A 114 9.35 16.36 7.69
C ALA A 114 8.83 16.64 9.11
N THR A 115 7.62 16.19 9.46
CA THR A 115 7.09 16.32 10.82
C THR A 115 7.72 15.35 11.82
N GLY A 116 8.25 14.22 11.33
CA GLY A 116 8.72 13.12 12.17
C GLY A 116 7.62 12.38 12.94
N LEU A 117 6.35 12.63 12.61
CA LEU A 117 5.21 11.88 13.16
C LEU A 117 5.15 10.47 12.58
N ASN A 118 4.51 9.56 13.30
CA ASN A 118 4.31 8.20 12.83
C ASN A 118 3.23 8.19 11.72
N PRO A 119 3.55 7.72 10.48
CA PRO A 119 2.58 7.66 9.38
C PRO A 119 1.40 6.72 9.64
N TYR A 120 1.53 5.81 10.61
CA TYR A 120 0.49 4.87 11.01
C TYR A 120 -0.35 5.38 12.19
N ASP A 121 0.16 6.34 12.96
CA ASP A 121 -0.55 6.98 14.08
C ASP A 121 -0.03 8.40 14.33
N ILE A 122 -0.71 9.39 13.78
CA ILE A 122 -0.30 10.80 13.87
C ILE A 122 -0.25 11.38 15.29
N ARG A 123 -0.76 10.66 16.29
CA ARG A 123 -0.78 11.11 17.69
C ARG A 123 0.58 10.93 18.36
N ILE A 124 1.48 10.16 17.76
CA ILE A 124 2.78 9.80 18.32
C ILE A 124 3.92 10.13 17.33
N PRO A 125 5.13 10.44 17.82
CA PRO A 125 6.30 10.51 16.97
C PRO A 125 6.63 9.14 16.38
N CYS A 126 7.31 9.12 15.24
CA CYS A 126 7.91 7.89 14.73
C CYS A 126 9.09 7.49 15.62
N GLU A 127 8.99 6.36 16.32
CA GLU A 127 10.04 5.89 17.21
C GLU A 127 10.90 4.81 16.54
N GLY A 128 12.21 5.05 16.48
CA GLY A 128 13.18 4.14 15.85
C GLY A 128 13.38 4.42 14.36
N ASN A 129 14.19 3.58 13.70
CA ASN A 129 14.35 3.65 12.25
C ASN A 129 13.12 3.03 11.57
N VAL A 130 12.48 3.77 10.65
CA VAL A 130 11.31 3.31 9.87
C VAL A 130 11.58 1.98 9.19
N THR A 131 12.75 1.79 8.58
CA THR A 131 13.08 0.57 7.82
C THR A 131 13.25 -0.65 8.71
N GLU A 132 13.53 -0.47 10.00
CA GLU A 132 13.76 -1.55 10.95
C GLU A 132 12.53 -1.83 11.83
N THR A 133 11.82 -0.77 12.22
CA THR A 133 10.79 -0.81 13.26
C THR A 133 9.41 -0.41 12.77
N LEU A 134 9.30 0.16 11.56
CA LEU A 134 8.05 0.71 11.04
C LEU A 134 7.43 1.71 12.03
N CYS A 135 8.26 2.55 12.67
CA CYS A 135 7.87 3.50 13.72
C CYS A 135 7.30 2.87 15.01
N TYR A 136 7.40 1.54 15.17
CA TYR A 136 6.91 0.81 16.34
C TYR A 136 8.01 -0.08 16.93
N PRO A 137 8.62 0.30 18.06
CA PRO A 137 9.74 -0.45 18.66
C PRO A 137 9.47 -1.92 18.97
N VAL A 138 8.19 -2.29 19.15
CA VAL A 138 7.78 -3.70 19.36
C VAL A 138 8.16 -4.61 18.18
N ILE A 139 8.27 -4.08 16.96
CA ILE A 139 8.66 -4.86 15.77
C ILE A 139 10.05 -5.47 15.94
N ALA A 140 11.00 -4.77 16.58
CA ALA A 140 12.32 -5.32 16.86
C ALA A 140 12.25 -6.57 17.76
N ASN A 141 11.31 -6.61 18.72
CA ASN A 141 11.09 -7.79 19.56
C ASN A 141 10.52 -8.96 18.75
N VAL A 142 9.60 -8.68 17.81
CA VAL A 142 9.05 -9.69 16.89
C VAL A 142 10.15 -10.27 16.01
N VAL A 143 10.99 -9.42 15.41
CA VAL A 143 12.13 -9.84 14.59
C VAL A 143 13.10 -10.69 15.40
N LYS A 144 13.42 -10.30 16.63
CA LYS A 144 14.28 -11.08 17.51
C LYS A 144 13.68 -12.45 17.84
N TYR A 145 12.38 -12.51 18.12
CA TYR A 145 11.68 -13.75 18.43
C TYR A 145 11.64 -14.71 17.23
N LEU A 146 11.25 -14.21 16.05
CA LEU A 146 11.16 -15.03 14.83
C LEU A 146 12.52 -15.46 14.26
N ASN A 147 13.60 -14.82 14.71
CA ASN A 147 14.97 -15.24 14.38
C ASN A 147 15.61 -16.17 15.42
N ARG A 148 14.92 -16.51 16.51
CA ARG A 148 15.42 -17.47 17.49
C ARG A 148 15.45 -18.88 16.88
N GLN A 149 16.55 -19.61 17.05
CA GLN A 149 16.76 -20.90 16.37
C GLN A 149 15.65 -21.90 16.67
N ASP A 150 15.29 -22.06 17.94
CA ASP A 150 14.24 -22.96 18.39
C ASP A 150 12.86 -22.59 17.81
N VAL A 151 12.55 -21.29 17.65
CA VAL A 151 11.32 -20.83 16.99
C VAL A 151 11.34 -21.18 15.51
N ARG A 152 12.45 -20.95 14.81
CA ARG A 152 12.62 -21.25 13.38
C ARG A 152 12.51 -22.75 13.09
N GLU A 153 13.13 -23.58 13.95
CA GLU A 153 13.01 -25.05 13.89
C GLU A 153 11.57 -25.48 14.13
N THR A 154 10.89 -24.89 15.12
CA THR A 154 9.50 -25.21 15.46
C THR A 154 8.53 -24.93 14.32
N ILE A 155 8.70 -23.80 13.60
CA ILE A 155 7.83 -23.43 12.46
C ILE A 155 8.33 -24.00 11.11
N GLY A 156 9.42 -24.79 11.11
CA GLY A 156 9.91 -25.49 9.93
C GLY A 156 10.48 -24.60 8.83
N ILE A 157 11.20 -23.53 9.19
CA ILE A 157 11.84 -22.66 8.19
C ILE A 157 12.92 -23.42 7.41
N ASP A 158 12.93 -23.29 6.09
CA ASP A 158 13.99 -23.82 5.23
C ASP A 158 15.36 -23.24 5.65
N ALA A 159 16.36 -24.11 5.80
CA ALA A 159 17.71 -23.75 6.20
C ALA A 159 18.39 -22.71 5.29
N LYS A 160 17.92 -22.54 4.05
CA LYS A 160 18.40 -21.51 3.11
C LYS A 160 17.94 -20.10 3.48
N VAL A 161 16.85 -19.96 4.23
CA VAL A 161 16.37 -18.64 4.68
C VAL A 161 17.29 -18.18 5.80
N GLN A 162 18.01 -17.08 5.59
CA GLN A 162 19.02 -16.61 6.53
C GLN A 162 18.40 -15.97 7.78
N SER A 163 17.46 -15.05 7.59
CA SER A 163 16.79 -14.33 8.68
C SER A 163 15.40 -13.88 8.25
N PHE A 164 14.52 -13.74 9.24
CA PHE A 164 13.25 -13.05 9.10
C PHE A 164 13.49 -11.54 9.12
N LYS A 165 12.86 -10.83 8.17
CA LYS A 165 12.73 -9.38 8.13
C LYS A 165 11.23 -9.02 8.06
N PRO A 166 10.79 -7.91 8.66
CA PRO A 166 9.39 -7.51 8.63
C PRO A 166 8.92 -7.11 7.22
N CYS A 167 9.83 -6.53 6.42
CA CYS A 167 9.59 -6.15 5.03
C CYS A 167 10.80 -6.54 4.17
N SER A 168 10.57 -6.65 2.85
CA SER A 168 11.62 -6.88 1.86
C SER A 168 11.74 -5.66 0.96
N ASP A 169 12.82 -4.88 1.13
CA ASP A 169 13.09 -3.70 0.30
C ASP A 169 13.19 -4.08 -1.18
N GLU A 170 13.80 -5.23 -1.49
CA GLU A 170 13.91 -5.73 -2.88
C GLU A 170 12.54 -5.93 -3.53
N VAL A 171 11.58 -6.49 -2.79
CA VAL A 171 10.21 -6.67 -3.31
C VAL A 171 9.53 -5.31 -3.43
N GLY A 172 9.66 -4.43 -2.43
CA GLY A 172 9.11 -3.08 -2.49
C GLY A 172 9.63 -2.28 -3.68
N ASP A 173 10.94 -2.33 -3.92
CA ASP A 173 11.62 -1.66 -5.03
C ASP A 173 11.16 -2.22 -6.38
N ALA A 174 10.97 -3.54 -6.49
CA ALA A 174 10.45 -4.15 -7.71
C ALA A 174 9.04 -3.66 -8.06
N PHE A 175 8.14 -3.58 -7.07
CA PHE A 175 6.79 -3.01 -7.22
C PHE A 175 6.84 -1.52 -7.57
N SER A 176 7.72 -0.77 -6.91
CA SER A 176 7.91 0.66 -7.17
C SER A 176 8.42 0.91 -8.60
N ALA A 177 9.37 0.10 -9.07
CA ALA A 177 9.97 0.19 -10.39
C ALA A 177 9.00 -0.14 -11.53
N THR A 178 7.92 -0.87 -11.25
CA THR A 178 6.82 -1.12 -12.21
C THR A 178 5.68 -0.13 -12.08
N LEU A 179 5.75 0.83 -11.13
CA LEU A 179 4.68 1.78 -10.83
C LEU A 179 3.36 1.06 -10.53
N ASP A 180 3.46 -0.11 -9.88
CA ASP A 180 2.35 -1.03 -9.62
C ASP A 180 1.15 -0.32 -8.96
N VAL A 181 1.43 0.58 -8.02
CA VAL A 181 0.45 1.36 -7.26
C VAL A 181 -0.58 2.14 -8.11
N TYR A 182 -0.24 2.47 -9.36
CA TYR A 182 -1.12 3.18 -10.29
C TYR A 182 -1.99 2.25 -11.15
N HIS A 183 -1.80 0.94 -11.08
CA HIS A 183 -2.70 -0.01 -11.74
C HIS A 183 -4.01 -0.10 -10.95
N GLU A 184 -5.14 0.11 -11.63
CA GLU A 184 -6.44 0.17 -10.97
C GLU A 184 -6.91 -1.21 -10.48
N THR A 185 -7.01 -1.38 -9.16
CA THR A 185 -7.43 -2.67 -8.56
C THR A 185 -8.87 -2.67 -8.08
N TYR A 186 -9.45 -1.51 -7.79
CA TYR A 186 -10.83 -1.41 -7.30
C TYR A 186 -11.84 -2.02 -8.28
N THR A 187 -11.57 -1.97 -9.59
CA THR A 187 -12.44 -2.54 -10.63
C THR A 187 -12.61 -4.06 -10.50
N HIS A 188 -11.63 -4.75 -9.92
CA HIS A 188 -11.69 -6.20 -9.66
C HIS A 188 -12.69 -6.54 -8.56
N ALA A 189 -12.75 -5.73 -7.49
CA ALA A 189 -13.76 -5.92 -6.44
C ALA A 189 -15.19 -5.76 -7.00
N TYR A 190 -15.41 -4.78 -7.90
CA TYR A 190 -16.70 -4.58 -8.56
C TYR A 190 -17.08 -5.76 -9.46
N ARG A 191 -16.16 -6.29 -10.25
CA ARG A 191 -16.44 -7.42 -11.15
C ARG A 191 -16.89 -8.67 -10.40
N THR A 192 -16.25 -8.96 -9.26
CA THR A 192 -16.62 -10.10 -8.41
C THR A 192 -17.97 -9.89 -7.72
N ALA A 193 -18.25 -8.68 -7.22
CA ALA A 193 -19.46 -8.40 -6.46
C ALA A 193 -20.75 -8.39 -7.30
N PHE A 194 -20.68 -7.97 -8.57
CA PHE A 194 -21.87 -7.80 -9.44
C PHE A 194 -22.09 -8.92 -10.46
N ARG A 195 -21.19 -9.92 -10.52
CA ARG A 195 -21.34 -11.13 -11.35
C ARG A 195 -21.67 -12.41 -10.56
N ALA A 196 -21.72 -12.31 -9.23
CA ALA A 196 -22.13 -13.38 -8.33
C ALA A 196 -23.65 -13.55 -8.31
#